data_AF-W2SQ38-F1
#
_entry.id   AF-W2SQ38-F1
#
_cell.length_a   1.000
_cell.length_b   1.000
_cell.length_c   1.000
_cell.angle_alpha   90.00
_cell.angle_beta   90.00
_cell.angle_gamma   90.00
#
_symmetry.space_group_name_H-M   'P 1'
#
loop_
_entity.id
_entity.type
_entity.pdbx_description
1 polymer ?
#
loop_
_entity_poly.entity_id
_entity_poly.type
_entity_poly.pdbx_seq_one_letter_code
_entity_poly.pdbx_strand_id
1 'polypeptide(L)'
;MQRVLCHGDLWTPNILWKSEQGDIAPAALIDFQNGHMGSPANDLVRLFTTCLSGKDRREHWEELLEEFYGYLKEEAADLKLPYTLEQLKESCRQFMPFIGFLVVIAIGSYFELLSKDIDEEQKKKTLKVVMEKTICLLDDVLHYHDRNMKLRKEEQTV
;
A
#
# COMPACT_ATOMS: atom_id res chain seq x y z
N MET A 1 11.21 -14.44 -5.67
CA MET A 1 11.61 -13.15 -5.05
C MET A 1 12.35 -13.45 -3.76
N GLN A 2 13.54 -12.87 -3.55
CA GLN A 2 14.26 -12.97 -2.27
C GLN A 2 13.56 -12.11 -1.20
N ARG A 3 13.57 -12.57 0.06
CA ARG A 3 13.01 -11.83 1.19
C ARG A 3 13.87 -10.60 1.51
N VAL A 4 13.24 -9.46 1.76
CA VAL A 4 13.88 -8.20 2.15
C VAL A 4 13.32 -7.70 3.47
N LEU A 5 13.99 -6.75 4.12
CA LEU A 5 13.47 -6.12 5.31
C LEU A 5 12.27 -5.23 4.95
N CYS A 6 11.11 -5.55 5.50
CA CYS A 6 9.88 -4.78 5.36
C CYS A 6 9.58 -4.06 6.68
N HIS A 7 8.99 -2.87 6.58
CA HIS A 7 8.46 -2.12 7.70
C HIS A 7 7.31 -2.87 8.38
N GLY A 8 6.44 -3.50 7.58
CA GLY A 8 5.29 -4.30 8.01
C GLY A 8 4.05 -3.50 8.41
N ASP A 9 4.18 -2.18 8.56
CA ASP A 9 3.07 -1.25 8.78
C ASP A 9 3.40 0.14 8.20
N LEU A 10 3.65 0.22 6.89
CA LEU A 10 4.04 1.49 6.26
C LEU A 10 2.82 2.29 5.78
N TRP A 11 2.57 3.45 6.39
CA TRP A 11 1.47 4.37 6.08
C TRP A 11 1.77 5.78 6.62
N THR A 12 0.99 6.80 6.24
CA THR A 12 1.30 8.21 6.51
C THR A 12 1.71 8.54 7.96
N PRO A 13 1.03 8.05 9.01
CA PRO A 13 1.42 8.33 10.40
C PRO A 13 2.77 7.73 10.83
N ASN A 14 3.26 6.70 10.15
CA ASN A 14 4.56 6.07 10.41
C ASN A 14 5.69 6.69 9.57
N ILE A 15 5.40 7.79 8.87
CA ILE A 15 6.38 8.62 8.17
C ILE A 15 6.45 9.96 8.90
N LEU A 16 7.62 10.29 9.43
CA LEU A 16 7.90 11.62 9.95
C LEU A 16 8.23 12.55 8.78
N TRP A 17 7.60 13.72 8.76
CA TRP A 17 7.77 14.71 7.70
C TRP A 17 8.52 15.92 8.25
N LYS A 18 9.51 16.40 7.51
CA LYS A 18 10.20 17.66 7.78
C LYS A 18 9.74 18.72 6.78
N SER A 19 9.60 19.96 7.25
CA SER A 19 9.31 21.13 6.43
C SER A 19 10.55 22.01 6.39
N GLU A 20 11.20 22.12 5.24
CA GLU A 20 12.33 23.03 5.01
C GLU A 20 11.99 23.96 3.84
N GLN A 21 12.01 25.28 4.07
CA GLN A 21 11.88 26.32 3.02
C GLN A 21 10.60 26.24 2.16
N GLY A 22 9.52 25.63 2.68
CA GLY A 22 8.25 25.48 1.97
C GLY A 22 8.05 24.10 1.34
N ASP A 23 9.11 23.28 1.30
CA ASP A 23 9.04 21.89 0.83
C ASP A 23 8.83 20.93 2.01
N ILE A 24 7.94 19.96 1.83
CA ILE A 24 7.69 18.87 2.78
C ILE A 24 8.38 17.62 2.25
N ALA A 25 9.31 17.08 3.02
CA ALA A 25 10.05 15.86 2.66
C ALA A 25 9.93 14.81 3.77
N PRO A 26 9.94 13.51 3.44
CA PRO A 26 10.06 12.45 4.44
C PRO A 26 11.41 12.58 5.15
N ALA A 27 11.38 12.56 6.48
CA ALA A 27 12.55 12.70 7.36
C ALA A 27 13.00 11.34 7.93
N ALA A 28 12.04 10.52 8.35
CA ALA A 28 12.31 9.21 8.92
C ALA A 28 11.07 8.32 8.86
N LEU A 29 11.29 7.00 8.85
CA LEU A 29 10.27 6.00 9.13
C LEU A 29 10.33 5.63 10.61
N ILE A 30 9.19 5.40 11.24
CA ILE A 30 9.07 5.04 12.66
C ILE A 30 8.09 3.88 12.85
N ASP A 31 8.10 3.28 14.04
CA ASP A 31 7.19 2.19 14.42
C ASP A 31 7.43 0.86 13.66
N PHE A 32 8.66 0.36 13.75
CA PHE A 32 9.09 -0.93 13.21
C PHE A 32 8.64 -2.14 14.03
N GLN A 33 7.61 -2.03 14.87
CA GLN A 33 7.14 -3.16 15.70
C GLN A 33 6.68 -4.36 14.88
N ASN A 34 6.24 -4.13 13.64
CA ASN A 34 5.86 -5.15 12.66
C ASN A 34 6.97 -5.46 11.64
N GLY A 35 8.19 -4.97 11.86
CA GLY A 35 9.32 -5.15 10.96
C GLY A 35 9.70 -6.63 10.80
N HIS A 36 9.84 -7.11 9.57
CA HIS A 36 10.12 -8.52 9.30
C HIS A 36 10.80 -8.74 7.93
N MET A 37 11.44 -9.90 7.76
CA MET A 37 11.94 -10.32 6.44
C MET A 37 10.78 -10.89 5.61
N GLY A 38 10.37 -10.17 4.58
CA GLY A 38 9.16 -10.46 3.79
C GLY A 38 9.25 -10.04 2.34
N SER A 39 8.07 -9.88 1.72
CA SER A 39 7.95 -9.30 0.39
C SER A 39 7.76 -7.79 0.51
N PRO A 40 8.50 -6.95 -0.25
CA PRO A 40 8.31 -5.50 -0.28
C PRO A 40 6.89 -5.10 -0.71
N ALA A 41 6.17 -5.99 -1.39
CA ALA A 41 4.77 -5.77 -1.73
C ALA A 41 3.88 -5.57 -0.49
N ASN A 42 4.27 -6.08 0.68
CA ASN A 42 3.55 -5.84 1.93
C ASN A 42 3.47 -4.33 2.23
N ASP A 43 4.62 -3.65 2.22
CA ASP A 43 4.71 -2.22 2.51
C ASP A 43 4.12 -1.36 1.38
N LEU A 44 4.37 -1.72 0.12
CA LEU A 44 3.91 -0.92 -1.02
C LEU A 44 2.39 -1.00 -1.19
N VAL A 45 1.80 -2.19 -1.08
CA VAL A 45 0.34 -2.35 -1.12
C VAL A 45 -0.29 -1.67 0.10
N ARG A 46 0.32 -1.77 1.29
CA ARG A 46 -0.14 -1.05 2.48
C ARG A 46 -0.17 0.46 2.21
N LEU A 47 0.92 1.02 1.72
CA LEU A 47 1.04 2.44 1.42
C LEU A 47 0.02 2.90 0.37
N PHE A 48 -0.12 2.18 -0.75
CA PHE A 48 -1.08 2.54 -1.81
C PHE A 48 -2.53 2.46 -1.34
N THR A 49 -2.87 1.45 -0.54
CA THR A 49 -4.24 1.27 -0.03
C THR A 49 -4.61 2.31 1.03
N THR A 50 -3.67 2.72 1.88
CA THR A 50 -3.92 3.71 2.93
C THR A 50 -3.79 5.15 2.43
N CYS A 51 -2.87 5.44 1.51
CA CYS A 51 -2.50 6.83 1.17
C CYS A 51 -3.13 7.35 -0.13
N LEU A 52 -3.53 6.49 -1.07
CA LEU A 52 -4.16 6.92 -2.34
C LEU A 52 -5.68 6.79 -2.28
N SER A 53 -6.41 7.62 -3.05
CA SER A 53 -7.83 7.35 -3.30
C SER A 53 -8.03 6.02 -4.04
N GLY A 54 -9.25 5.49 -4.05
CA GLY A 54 -9.56 4.30 -4.84
C GLY A 54 -9.27 4.51 -6.32
N LYS A 55 -9.66 5.67 -6.85
CA LYS A 55 -9.34 6.10 -8.22
C LYS A 55 -7.83 6.15 -8.48
N ASP A 56 -7.08 6.94 -7.71
CA ASP A 56 -5.65 7.16 -7.99
C ASP A 56 -4.84 5.87 -7.83
N ARG A 57 -5.20 5.02 -6.87
CA ARG A 57 -4.58 3.69 -6.74
C ARG A 57 -4.75 2.89 -8.02
N ARG A 58 -5.97 2.79 -8.55
CA ARG A 58 -6.24 1.99 -9.76
C ARG A 58 -5.56 2.53 -11.01
N GLU A 59 -5.45 3.86 -11.10
CA GLU A 59 -4.86 4.55 -12.26
C GLU A 59 -3.33 4.55 -12.22
N HIS A 60 -2.71 4.74 -11.05
CA HIS A 60 -1.28 5.07 -10.95
C HIS A 60 -0.41 4.07 -10.17
N TRP A 61 -0.97 3.02 -9.55
CA TRP A 61 -0.14 2.15 -8.69
C TRP A 61 1.05 1.50 -9.43
N GLU A 62 0.91 1.14 -10.71
CA GLU A 62 2.02 0.56 -11.47
C GLU A 62 3.11 1.59 -11.77
N GLU A 63 2.73 2.81 -12.15
CA GLU A 63 3.66 3.93 -12.39
C GLU A 63 4.44 4.27 -11.13
N LEU A 64 3.75 4.40 -9.98
CA LEU A 64 4.39 4.66 -8.69
C LEU A 64 5.31 3.51 -8.26
N LEU A 65 4.96 2.27 -8.58
CA LEU A 65 5.79 1.10 -8.30
C LEU A 65 7.05 1.07 -9.18
N GLU A 66 6.91 1.47 -10.45
CA GLU A 66 8.02 1.60 -11.38
C GLU A 66 9.01 2.67 -10.93
N GLU A 67 8.51 3.83 -10.49
CA GLU A 67 9.33 4.91 -9.95
C GLU A 67 10.09 4.47 -8.68
N PHE A 68 9.39 3.83 -7.73
CA PHE A 68 10.03 3.22 -6.56
C PHE A 68 11.12 2.21 -6.96
N TYR A 69 10.85 1.36 -7.95
CA TYR A 69 11.80 0.38 -8.43
C TYR A 69 12.99 1.04 -9.16
N GLY A 70 12.77 2.19 -9.79
CA GLY A 70 13.82 3.07 -10.33
C GLY A 70 14.79 3.51 -9.25
N TYR A 71 14.28 4.13 -8.18
CA TYR A 71 15.10 4.52 -7.03
C TYR A 71 15.81 3.33 -6.39
N LEU A 72 15.14 2.18 -6.26
CA LEU A 72 15.78 0.96 -5.75
C LEU A 72 16.97 0.52 -6.60
N LYS A 73 16.89 0.62 -7.93
CA LYS A 73 18.03 0.31 -8.81
C LYS A 73 19.18 1.28 -8.61
N GLU A 74 18.87 2.57 -8.53
CA GLU A 74 19.87 3.62 -8.34
C GLU A 74 20.62 3.43 -7.02
N GLU A 75 19.89 3.21 -5.92
CA GLU A 75 20.45 3.00 -4.59
C GLU A 75 21.18 1.65 -4.45
N ALA A 76 20.76 0.62 -5.19
CA ALA A 76 21.47 -0.65 -5.22
C ALA A 76 22.81 -0.57 -5.96
N ALA A 77 23.01 0.40 -6.84
CA ALA A 77 24.21 0.57 -7.67
C ALA A 77 24.65 -0.78 -8.32
N ASP A 78 25.81 -1.31 -7.93
CA ASP A 78 26.37 -2.56 -8.46
C ASP A 78 25.84 -3.83 -7.76
N LEU A 79 24.98 -3.69 -6.75
CA LEU A 79 24.42 -4.82 -6.03
C LEU A 79 23.38 -5.55 -6.88
N LYS A 80 23.42 -6.88 -6.81
CA LYS A 80 22.39 -7.72 -7.43
C LYS A 80 21.05 -7.48 -6.73
N LEU A 81 20.06 -7.03 -7.50
CA LEU A 81 18.71 -6.83 -6.98
C LEU A 81 18.06 -8.15 -6.52
N PRO A 82 17.32 -8.13 -5.39
CA PRO A 82 16.69 -9.32 -4.81
C PRO A 82 15.49 -9.85 -5.63
N TYR A 83 14.98 -9.06 -6.57
CA TYR A 83 13.82 -9.38 -7.41
C TYR A 83 13.78 -8.51 -8.66
N THR A 84 12.96 -8.90 -9.64
CA THR A 84 12.66 -8.09 -10.83
C THR A 84 11.43 -7.19 -10.61
N LEU A 85 11.26 -6.17 -11.46
CA LEU A 85 10.05 -5.34 -11.48
C LEU A 85 8.79 -6.19 -11.65
N GLU A 86 8.80 -7.15 -12.58
CA GLU A 86 7.65 -8.02 -12.82
C GLU A 86 7.33 -8.92 -11.62
N GLN A 87 8.35 -9.42 -10.92
CA GLN A 87 8.14 -10.14 -9.66
C GLN A 87 7.50 -9.24 -8.60
N LEU A 88 7.89 -7.96 -8.56
CA LEU A 88 7.33 -6.97 -7.64
C LEU A 88 5.87 -6.66 -7.99
N LYS A 89 5.58 -6.33 -9.26
CA LYS A 89 4.22 -6.11 -9.75
C LYS A 89 3.31 -7.29 -9.43
N GLU A 90 3.76 -8.51 -9.74
CA GLU A 90 2.99 -9.71 -9.45
C GLU A 90 2.77 -9.92 -7.95
N SER A 91 3.79 -9.68 -7.13
CA SER A 91 3.64 -9.76 -5.67
C SER A 91 2.62 -8.74 -5.15
N CYS A 92 2.60 -7.51 -5.68
CA CYS A 92 1.58 -6.53 -5.32
C CYS A 92 0.16 -7.01 -5.65
N ARG A 93 -0.06 -7.59 -6.84
CA ARG A 93 -1.36 -8.17 -7.24
C ARG A 93 -1.76 -9.36 -6.34
N GLN A 94 -0.80 -10.14 -5.88
CA GLN A 94 -1.03 -11.27 -4.97
C GLN A 94 -1.37 -10.82 -3.55
N PHE A 95 -0.73 -9.77 -3.06
CA PHE A 95 -0.93 -9.24 -1.70
C PHE A 95 -2.17 -8.35 -1.57
N MET A 96 -2.64 -7.76 -2.67
CA MET A 96 -3.78 -6.83 -2.69
C MET A 96 -5.02 -7.36 -1.95
N PRO A 97 -5.53 -8.60 -2.18
CA PRO A 97 -6.71 -9.07 -1.45
C PRO A 97 -6.53 -9.12 0.07
N PHE A 98 -5.35 -9.56 0.53
CA PHE A 98 -5.07 -9.69 1.95
C PHE A 98 -4.94 -8.33 2.63
N ILE A 99 -4.09 -7.45 2.09
CA ILE A 99 -3.85 -6.12 2.67
C ILE A 99 -5.09 -5.24 2.54
N GLY A 100 -5.77 -5.27 1.40
CA GLY A 100 -7.00 -4.50 1.18
C GLY A 100 -8.09 -4.88 2.19
N PHE A 101 -8.26 -6.18 2.46
CA PHE A 101 -9.21 -6.65 3.47
C PHE A 101 -8.87 -6.15 4.88
N LEU A 102 -7.59 -6.21 5.28
CA LEU A 102 -7.15 -5.67 6.57
C LEU A 102 -7.42 -4.17 6.70
N VAL A 103 -7.20 -3.39 5.63
CA VAL A 103 -7.48 -1.95 5.63
C VAL A 103 -8.97 -1.67 5.71
N VAL A 104 -9.83 -2.43 5.01
CA VAL A 104 -11.28 -2.29 5.10
C VAL A 104 -11.80 -2.54 6.52
N ILE A 105 -11.26 -3.52 7.24
CA ILE A 105 -11.63 -3.76 8.65
C ILE A 105 -11.23 -2.57 9.53
N ALA A 106 -10.04 -2.01 9.30
CA ALA A 106 -9.48 -0.97 10.16
C ALA A 106 -10.08 0.42 9.91
N ILE A 107 -10.51 0.73 8.68
CA ILE A 107 -10.85 2.10 8.25
C ILE A 107 -12.01 2.70 9.05
N GLY A 108 -13.00 1.90 9.43
CA GLY A 108 -14.15 2.36 10.23
C GLY A 108 -13.72 2.84 11.61
N SER A 109 -12.93 2.04 12.32
CA SER A 109 -12.42 2.38 13.66
C SER A 109 -11.51 3.61 13.63
N TYR A 110 -10.66 3.74 12.61
CA TYR A 110 -9.82 4.94 12.44
C TYR A 110 -10.65 6.18 12.13
N PHE A 111 -11.67 6.06 11.27
CA PHE A 111 -12.58 7.17 10.96
C PHE A 111 -13.31 7.67 12.20
N GLU A 112 -13.85 6.76 13.02
CA GLU A 112 -14.52 7.12 14.28
C GLU A 112 -13.58 7.79 15.27
N LEU A 113 -12.35 7.27 15.41
CA LEU A 113 -11.35 7.83 16.31
C LEU A 113 -10.93 9.24 15.90
N LEU A 114 -10.66 9.45 14.62
CA LEU A 114 -10.18 10.74 14.11
C LEU A 114 -11.30 11.78 14.01
N SER A 115 -12.55 11.36 13.86
CA SER A 115 -13.70 12.27 13.70
C SER A 115 -14.30 12.78 15.01
N LYS A 116 -13.72 12.47 16.18
CA LYS A 116 -14.28 12.86 17.49
C LYS A 116 -14.36 14.38 17.68
N ASP A 117 -13.36 15.10 17.19
CA ASP A 117 -13.18 16.54 17.46
C ASP A 117 -13.31 17.41 16.20
N ILE A 118 -13.82 16.84 15.10
CA ILE A 118 -13.96 17.53 13.81
C ILE A 118 -15.40 18.04 13.64
N ASP A 119 -15.59 19.21 13.04
CA ASP A 119 -16.92 19.74 12.71
C ASP A 119 -17.70 18.83 11.74
N GLU A 120 -19.03 18.95 11.76
CA GLU A 120 -19.93 18.10 10.98
C GLU A 120 -19.78 18.24 9.46
N GLU A 121 -19.35 19.39 8.95
CA GLU A 121 -19.13 19.58 7.52
C GLU A 121 -17.88 18.83 7.06
N GLN A 122 -16.78 18.98 7.79
CA GLN A 122 -15.53 18.31 7.52
C GLN A 122 -15.67 16.79 7.73
N LYS A 123 -16.42 16.36 8.76
CA LYS A 123 -16.74 14.94 8.98
C LYS A 123 -17.50 14.34 7.79
N LYS A 124 -18.46 15.04 7.21
CA LYS A 124 -19.17 14.60 5.98
C LYS A 124 -18.23 14.50 4.78
N LYS A 125 -17.29 15.44 4.62
CA LYS A 125 -16.27 15.37 3.56
C LYS A 125 -15.37 14.16 3.74
N THR A 126 -14.83 13.94 4.93
CA THR A 126 -13.99 12.78 5.25
C THR A 126 -14.75 11.47 5.06
N LEU A 127 -16.02 11.39 5.49
CA LEU A 127 -16.84 10.20 5.31
C LEU A 127 -16.99 9.82 3.84
N LYS A 128 -17.19 10.80 2.94
CA LYS A 128 -17.26 10.54 1.49
C LYS A 128 -15.96 9.93 0.96
N VAL A 129 -14.81 10.44 1.40
CA VAL A 129 -13.48 9.90 1.02
C VAL A 129 -13.30 8.48 1.54
N VAL A 130 -13.66 8.25 2.81
CA VAL A 130 -13.58 6.91 3.43
C VAL A 130 -14.50 5.91 2.73
N MET A 131 -15.72 6.32 2.39
CA MET A 131 -16.67 5.45 1.67
C MET A 131 -16.18 5.11 0.27
N GLU A 132 -15.69 6.09 -0.50
CA GLU A 132 -15.08 5.83 -1.82
C GLU A 132 -13.95 4.82 -1.71
N LYS A 133 -13.01 5.06 -0.79
CA LYS A 133 -11.87 4.17 -0.57
C LYS A 133 -12.32 2.76 -0.19
N THR A 134 -13.31 2.64 0.70
CA THR A 134 -13.82 1.35 1.18
C THR A 134 -14.48 0.56 0.06
N ILE A 135 -15.35 1.20 -0.74
CA ILE A 135 -16.01 0.56 -1.88
C ILE A 135 -14.97 0.08 -2.89
N CYS A 136 -14.03 0.96 -3.26
CA CYS A 136 -12.99 0.58 -4.20
C CYS A 136 -12.08 -0.53 -3.68
N LEU A 137 -11.76 -0.55 -2.38
CA LEU A 137 -10.98 -1.64 -1.80
C LEU A 137 -11.74 -2.97 -1.80
N LEU A 138 -13.05 -2.97 -1.51
CA LEU A 138 -13.86 -4.19 -1.58
C LEU A 138 -13.87 -4.77 -3.01
N ASP A 139 -14.10 -3.93 -4.01
CA ASP A 139 -14.04 -4.31 -5.42
C ASP A 139 -12.66 -4.86 -5.80
N ASP A 140 -11.58 -4.19 -5.38
CA ASP A 140 -10.20 -4.60 -5.70
C ASP A 140 -9.87 -5.93 -5.04
N VAL A 141 -10.29 -6.13 -3.78
CA VAL A 141 -10.09 -7.38 -3.04
C VAL A 141 -10.74 -8.53 -3.80
N LEU A 142 -11.99 -8.38 -4.25
CA LEU A 142 -12.69 -9.40 -5.01
C LEU A 142 -12.02 -9.65 -6.37
N HIS A 143 -11.70 -8.58 -7.10
CA HIS A 143 -11.06 -8.68 -8.42
C HIS A 143 -9.73 -9.45 -8.35
N TYR A 144 -8.82 -9.02 -7.47
CA TYR A 144 -7.51 -9.66 -7.35
C TYR A 144 -7.61 -11.05 -6.71
N HIS A 145 -8.58 -11.29 -5.82
CA HIS A 145 -8.81 -12.63 -5.29
C HIS A 145 -9.19 -13.60 -6.41
N ASP A 146 -10.18 -13.25 -7.23
CA ASP A 146 -10.64 -14.08 -8.34
C ASP A 146 -9.54 -14.34 -9.36
N ARG A 147 -8.76 -13.30 -9.69
CA ARG A 147 -7.56 -13.43 -10.53
C ARG A 147 -6.59 -14.45 -9.95
N ASN A 148 -6.21 -14.29 -8.68
CA ASN A 148 -5.23 -15.14 -8.03
C ASN A 148 -5.73 -16.59 -7.88
N MET A 149 -7.03 -16.79 -7.68
CA MET A 149 -7.64 -18.12 -7.64
C MET A 149 -7.66 -18.81 -9.00
N LYS A 150 -7.83 -18.08 -10.10
CA LYS A 150 -7.73 -18.64 -11.46
C LYS A 150 -6.31 -19.13 -11.77
N LEU A 151 -5.30 -18.30 -11.52
CA LEU A 151 -3.90 -18.65 -11.74
C LEU A 151 -3.47 -19.90 -10.95
N ARG A 152 -3.87 -20.01 -9.68
CA ARG A 152 -3.58 -21.20 -8.85
C ARG A 152 -4.18 -22.48 -9.41
N LYS A 153 -5.36 -22.42 -10.05
CA LYS A 153 -5.98 -23.59 -10.68
C LYS A 153 -5.23 -24.00 -11.94
N GLU A 154 -4.81 -23.04 -12.75
CA GLU A 154 -4.04 -23.27 -13.97
C GLU A 154 -2.68 -23.94 -13.65
N GLU A 155 -2.00 -23.48 -12.60
CA GLU A 155 -0.74 -24.08 -12.11
C GLU A 155 -0.90 -25.53 -11.60
N GLN A 156 -2.09 -25.91 -11.14
CA GLN A 156 -2.38 -27.28 -10.66
C GLN A 156 -2.75 -28.25 -11.79
N THR A 157 -3.05 -27.73 -12.99
CA THR A 157 -3.42 -28.51 -14.17
C THR A 157 -2.24 -28.81 -15.12
N VAL A 158 -1.04 -28.30 -14.82
CA VAL A 158 0.21 -28.51 -15.56
C VAL A 158 1.10 -29.47 -14.77
#